data_AF-A0A9E5W2L6-F1
#
_entry.id   AF-A0A9E5W2L6-F1
#
_cell.length_a   1.000
_cell.length_b   1.000
_cell.length_c   1.000
_cell.angle_alpha   90.00
_cell.angle_beta   90.00
_cell.angle_gamma   90.00
#
_symmetry.space_group_name_H-M   'P 1'
#
loop_
_entity.id
_entity.type
_entity.pdbx_description
1 polymer ?
#
loop_
_entity_poly.entity_id
_entity_poly.type
_entity_poly.pdbx_seq_one_letter_code
_entity_poly.pdbx_strand_id
1 'polypeptide(L)'
;MNKTMLNRVRLIFVIVIGIFILLSARLAYLQIVQHDYYLYRSENNRFTTIDLVAPRGEIYDRDGEILVTNRPGYVVSLMDLGDGYDADTIAFLSEVLEIEEEEIRSAIDGQLYMRYLPLRLKSDITPEVIARIAENRWKLKGVNLEVHP
;
A
#
# COMPACT_ATOMS: atom_id res chain seq x y z
N MET A 1 38.53 46.39 -7.40
CA MET A 1 37.44 45.67 -8.11
C MET A 1 36.80 46.64 -9.09
N ASN A 2 36.90 46.39 -10.40
CA ASN A 2 36.44 47.33 -11.43
C ASN A 2 34.93 47.60 -11.30
N LYS A 3 34.50 48.88 -11.33
CA LYS A 3 33.09 49.31 -11.17
C LYS A 3 32.13 48.57 -12.11
N THR A 4 32.60 48.19 -13.30
CA THR A 4 31.86 47.39 -14.28
C THR A 4 31.54 45.97 -13.79
N MET A 5 32.45 45.32 -13.08
CA MET A 5 32.25 43.98 -12.50
C MET A 5 31.26 44.03 -11.33
N LEU A 6 31.35 45.06 -10.48
CA LEU A 6 30.42 45.28 -9.36
C LEU A 6 28.98 45.49 -9.85
N ASN A 7 28.78 46.26 -10.92
CA ASN A 7 27.45 46.48 -11.50
C ASN A 7 26.84 45.21 -12.09
N ARG A 8 27.67 44.35 -12.73
CA ARG A 8 27.22 43.05 -13.27
C ARG A 8 26.79 42.10 -12.15
N VAL A 9 27.58 42.00 -11.07
CA VAL A 9 27.23 41.18 -9.90
C VAL A 9 25.95 41.67 -9.25
N ARG A 10 25.77 42.99 -9.09
CA ARG A 10 24.54 43.57 -8.54
C ARG A 10 23.32 43.28 -9.41
N LEU A 11 23.46 43.36 -10.74
CA LEU A 11 22.38 43.03 -11.67
C LEU A 11 21.96 41.57 -11.55
N ILE A 12 22.93 40.64 -11.55
CA ILE A 12 22.66 39.21 -11.38
C ILE A 12 21.99 38.94 -10.03
N PHE A 13 22.46 39.58 -8.96
CA PHE A 13 21.87 39.43 -7.64
C PHE A 13 20.39 39.87 -7.58
N VAL A 14 20.05 41.00 -8.22
CA VAL A 14 18.67 41.47 -8.34
C VAL A 14 17.81 40.48 -9.13
N ILE A 15 18.33 39.94 -10.23
CA ILE A 15 17.61 38.92 -11.03
C ILE A 15 17.35 37.67 -10.20
N VAL A 16 18.36 37.17 -9.49
CA VAL A 16 18.23 35.98 -8.64
C VAL A 16 17.17 36.21 -7.56
N ILE A 17 17.22 37.36 -6.86
CA ILE A 17 16.19 37.71 -5.88
C ILE A 17 14.81 37.76 -6.53
N GLY A 18 14.68 38.36 -7.72
CA GLY A 18 13.42 38.39 -8.46
C GLY A 18 12.85 37.00 -8.74
N ILE A 19 13.70 36.05 -9.12
CA ILE A 19 13.31 34.65 -9.33
C ILE A 19 12.82 34.01 -8.03
N PHE A 20 13.55 34.20 -6.92
CA PHE A 20 13.14 33.65 -5.63
C PHE A 20 11.81 34.25 -5.14
N ILE A 21 11.57 35.54 -5.36
CA ILE A 21 10.28 36.18 -5.05
C ILE A 21 9.16 35.55 -5.89
N LEU A 22 9.37 35.37 -7.19
CA LEU A 22 8.40 34.73 -8.08
C LEU A 22 8.08 33.30 -7.63
N LEU A 23 9.10 32.50 -7.32
CA LEU A 23 8.92 31.12 -6.83
C LEU A 23 8.21 31.09 -5.47
N SER A 24 8.54 32.00 -4.56
CA SER A 24 7.90 32.10 -3.25
C SER A 24 6.42 32.50 -3.38
N ALA A 25 6.12 33.44 -4.28
CA ALA A 25 4.74 33.83 -4.59
C ALA A 25 3.95 32.65 -5.19
N ARG A 26 4.57 31.90 -6.12
CA ARG A 26 3.96 30.68 -6.68
C ARG A 26 3.71 29.61 -5.62
N LEU A 27 4.67 29.41 -4.71
CA LEU A 27 4.53 28.48 -3.59
C LEU A 27 3.39 28.91 -2.65
N ALA A 28 3.34 30.18 -2.29
CA ALA A 28 2.27 30.74 -1.46
C ALA A 28 0.89 30.58 -2.13
N TYR A 29 0.81 30.79 -3.45
CA TYR A 29 -0.43 30.53 -4.19
C TYR A 29 -0.88 29.06 -4.09
N LEU A 30 0.04 28.11 -4.29
CA LEU A 30 -0.28 26.68 -4.19
C LEU A 30 -0.69 26.30 -2.76
N GLN A 31 -0.02 26.87 -1.75
CA GLN A 31 -0.26 26.52 -0.34
C GLN A 31 -1.48 27.20 0.27
N ILE A 32 -1.79 28.44 -0.10
CA ILE A 32 -2.87 29.23 0.51
C ILE A 32 -4.13 29.18 -0.36
N VAL A 33 -4.01 29.45 -1.66
CA VAL A 33 -5.18 29.54 -2.56
C VAL A 33 -5.63 28.15 -2.99
N GLN A 34 -4.69 27.24 -3.27
CA GLN A 34 -5.00 25.86 -3.67
C GLN A 34 -4.90 24.85 -2.51
N HIS A 35 -4.89 25.33 -1.26
CA HIS A 35 -4.79 24.49 -0.07
C HIS A 35 -5.77 23.32 -0.10
N ASP A 36 -7.07 23.65 -0.15
CA ASP A 36 -8.16 22.68 -0.01
C ASP A 36 -8.12 21.63 -1.14
N TYR A 37 -7.77 22.07 -2.35
CA TYR A 37 -7.65 21.19 -3.51
C TYR A 37 -6.54 20.15 -3.32
N TYR A 38 -5.35 20.59 -2.89
CA TYR A 38 -4.23 19.67 -2.67
C TYR A 38 -4.38 18.86 -1.39
N LEU A 39 -5.03 19.41 -0.37
CA LEU A 39 -5.39 18.69 0.85
C LEU A 39 -6.33 17.52 0.52
N TYR A 40 -7.43 17.78 -0.18
CA TYR A 40 -8.37 16.75 -0.60
C TYR A 40 -7.71 15.65 -1.44
N ARG A 41 -6.84 16.02 -2.39
CA ARG A 41 -6.08 15.06 -3.19
C ARG A 41 -5.12 14.21 -2.33
N SER A 42 -4.50 14.81 -1.33
CA SER A 42 -3.65 14.08 -0.38
C SER A 42 -4.46 13.14 0.52
N GLU A 43 -5.65 13.56 0.96
CA GLU A 43 -6.52 12.72 1.77
C GLU A 43 -7.07 11.54 0.98
N ASN A 44 -7.47 11.75 -0.28
CA ASN A 44 -7.90 10.65 -1.15
C ASN A 44 -6.77 9.65 -1.47
N ASN A 45 -5.51 10.08 -1.45
CA ASN A 45 -4.38 9.15 -1.52
C ASN A 45 -4.17 8.37 -0.21
N ARG A 46 -4.71 8.83 0.92
CA ARG A 46 -4.63 8.17 2.23
C ARG A 46 -5.79 7.20 2.46
N PHE A 47 -6.96 7.46 1.88
CA PHE A 47 -8.15 6.64 2.06
C PHE A 47 -8.41 5.76 0.82
N THR A 48 -8.06 4.49 0.92
CA THR A 48 -8.59 3.46 0.00
C THR A 48 -9.99 3.09 0.47
N THR A 49 -11.00 3.29 -0.37
CA THR A 49 -12.36 2.78 -0.09
C THR A 49 -12.33 1.27 -0.25
N ILE A 50 -12.57 0.53 0.83
CA ILE A 50 -12.70 -0.92 0.81
C ILE A 50 -14.20 -1.23 0.86
N ASP A 51 -14.73 -1.79 -0.21
CA ASP A 51 -16.13 -2.23 -0.24
C ASP A 51 -16.30 -3.42 0.69
N LEU A 52 -17.06 -3.23 1.76
CA LEU A 52 -17.46 -4.30 2.68
C LEU A 52 -18.66 -5.02 2.08
N VAL A 53 -18.40 -6.18 1.45
CA VAL A 53 -19.46 -7.02 0.89
C VAL A 53 -20.36 -7.52 2.03
N ALA A 54 -21.67 -7.38 1.89
CA ALA A 54 -22.61 -7.91 2.87
C ALA A 54 -22.61 -9.44 2.83
N PRO A 55 -22.57 -10.14 3.99
CA PRO A 55 -22.64 -11.59 4.01
C PRO A 55 -23.98 -12.07 3.45
N ARG A 56 -23.97 -13.22 2.76
CA ARG A 56 -25.21 -13.89 2.33
C ARG A 56 -25.97 -14.39 3.56
N GLY A 57 -27.30 -14.42 3.47
CA GLY A 57 -28.15 -15.02 4.49
C GLY A 57 -27.98 -16.53 4.59
N GLU A 58 -28.23 -17.07 5.78
CA GLU A 58 -28.24 -18.52 5.99
C GLU A 58 -29.45 -19.15 5.30
N ILE A 59 -29.24 -20.31 4.68
CA ILE A 59 -30.30 -21.10 4.03
C ILE A 59 -30.67 -22.25 4.94
N TYR A 60 -31.95 -22.34 5.28
CA TYR A 60 -32.50 -23.38 6.15
C TYR A 60 -33.37 -24.36 5.33
N ASP A 61 -33.41 -25.63 5.75
CA ASP A 61 -34.45 -26.56 5.31
C ASP A 61 -35.80 -26.25 6.00
N ARG A 62 -36.88 -26.90 5.57
CA ARG A 62 -38.24 -26.81 6.12
C ARG A 62 -38.31 -27.07 7.63
N ASP A 63 -37.39 -27.87 8.16
CA ASP A 63 -37.32 -28.25 9.56
C ASP A 63 -36.43 -27.29 10.40
N GLY A 64 -35.91 -26.23 9.77
CA GLY A 64 -35.08 -25.21 10.43
C GLY A 64 -33.61 -25.57 10.56
N GLU A 65 -33.14 -26.65 9.93
CA GLU A 65 -31.72 -27.00 9.88
C GLU A 65 -30.96 -26.16 8.87
N ILE A 66 -29.76 -25.69 9.23
CA ILE A 66 -28.90 -24.86 8.37
C ILE A 66 -28.25 -25.75 7.29
N LEU A 67 -28.55 -25.46 6.02
CA LEU A 67 -27.95 -26.12 4.85
C LEU A 67 -26.73 -25.37 4.31
N VAL A 68 -26.78 -24.03 4.35
CA VAL A 68 -25.68 -23.16 3.89
C VAL A 68 -25.53 -22.02 4.88
N THR A 69 -24.32 -21.85 5.38
CA THR A 69 -23.91 -20.70 6.20
C THR A 69 -22.70 -20.03 5.56
N ASN A 70 -22.43 -18.81 6.00
CA ASN A 70 -21.27 -18.05 5.61
C ASN A 70 -20.22 -18.12 6.71
N ARG A 71 -18.96 -18.38 6.34
CA ARG A 71 -17.82 -18.26 7.24
C ARG A 71 -16.83 -17.27 6.64
N PRO A 72 -16.22 -16.39 7.45
CA PRO A 72 -15.19 -15.49 6.96
C PRO A 72 -14.02 -16.31 6.38
N GLY A 73 -13.76 -16.11 5.08
CA GLY A 73 -12.61 -16.67 4.39
C GLY A 73 -11.42 -15.73 4.54
N TYR A 74 -10.34 -16.19 5.15
CA TYR A 74 -9.12 -15.42 5.27
C TYR A 74 -8.19 -15.68 4.09
N VAL A 75 -7.57 -14.63 3.56
CA VAL A 75 -6.61 -14.70 2.45
C VAL A 75 -5.29 -14.09 2.90
N VAL A 76 -4.19 -14.81 2.68
CA VAL A 76 -2.84 -14.25 2.83
C VAL A 76 -2.40 -13.70 1.49
N SER A 77 -1.95 -12.45 1.49
CA SER A 77 -1.34 -11.81 0.34
C SER A 77 0.01 -11.21 0.70
N LEU A 78 0.88 -11.11 -0.32
CA LEU A 78 2.20 -10.55 -0.23
C LEU A 78 2.32 -9.37 -1.20
N MET A 79 2.80 -8.22 -0.72
CA MET A 79 2.92 -6.99 -1.51
C MET A 79 4.34 -6.43 -1.40
N ASP A 80 4.88 -5.96 -2.52
CA ASP A 80 6.16 -5.25 -2.55
C ASP A 80 5.96 -3.81 -2.03
N LEU A 81 6.62 -3.48 -0.91
CA LEU A 81 6.58 -2.16 -0.30
C LEU A 81 7.65 -1.19 -0.87
N GLY A 82 8.37 -1.61 -1.91
CA GLY A 82 9.42 -0.82 -2.58
C GLY A 82 10.84 -1.32 -2.30
N ASP A 83 11.01 -2.14 -1.26
CA ASP A 83 12.29 -2.75 -0.87
C ASP A 83 12.44 -4.19 -1.42
N GLY A 84 11.45 -4.69 -2.16
CA GLY A 84 11.39 -6.08 -2.62
C GLY A 84 10.81 -7.04 -1.58
N TYR A 85 10.89 -8.34 -1.89
CA TYR A 85 10.43 -9.41 -1.02
C TYR A 85 11.57 -9.95 -0.17
N ASP A 86 11.36 -9.99 1.14
CA ASP A 86 12.33 -10.49 2.10
C ASP A 86 12.38 -12.03 2.09
N ALA A 87 13.59 -12.60 2.06
CA ALA A 87 13.78 -14.05 1.99
C ALA A 87 13.30 -14.76 3.25
N ASP A 88 13.50 -14.15 4.42
CA ASP A 88 13.02 -14.70 5.70
C ASP A 88 11.49 -14.73 5.75
N THR A 89 10.85 -13.70 5.18
CA THR A 89 9.38 -13.64 5.03
C THR A 89 8.87 -14.75 4.09
N ILE A 90 9.54 -15.01 2.96
CA ILE A 90 9.15 -16.10 2.04
C ILE A 90 9.31 -17.46 2.72
N ALA A 91 10.42 -17.70 3.41
CA ALA A 91 10.66 -18.95 4.13
C ALA A 91 9.61 -19.20 5.23
N PHE A 92 9.27 -18.17 6.01
CA PHE A 92 8.23 -18.24 7.02
C PHE A 92 6.85 -18.55 6.42
N LEU A 93 6.49 -17.89 5.31
CA LEU A 93 5.22 -18.12 4.63
C LEU A 93 5.15 -19.51 4.01
N SER A 94 6.25 -20.03 3.47
CA SER A 94 6.37 -21.41 2.98
C SER A 94 6.04 -22.41 4.09
N GLU A 95 6.65 -22.26 5.27
CA GLU A 95 6.41 -23.14 6.42
C GLU A 95 4.96 -23.05 6.91
N VAL A 96 4.44 -21.84 7.10
CA VAL A 96 3.13 -21.63 7.72
C VAL A 96 1.97 -21.94 6.75
N LEU A 97 2.15 -21.67 5.45
CA LEU A 97 1.13 -21.93 4.44
C LEU A 97 1.22 -23.32 3.82
N GLU A 98 2.27 -24.09 4.14
CA GLU A 98 2.55 -25.40 3.52
C GLU A 98 2.64 -25.29 1.99
N ILE A 99 3.31 -24.25 1.50
CA ILE A 99 3.54 -23.98 0.07
C ILE A 99 5.05 -24.04 -0.16
N GLU A 100 5.52 -24.67 -1.23
CA GLU A 100 6.95 -24.70 -1.54
C GLU A 100 7.48 -23.29 -1.83
N GLU A 101 8.68 -22.96 -1.34
CA GLU A 101 9.30 -21.65 -1.60
C GLU A 101 9.42 -21.34 -3.10
N GLU A 102 9.67 -22.37 -3.91
CA GLU A 102 9.81 -22.23 -5.36
C GLU A 102 8.50 -21.81 -6.02
N GLU A 103 7.36 -22.29 -5.51
CA GLU A 103 6.04 -21.90 -5.98
C GLU A 103 5.76 -20.43 -5.65
N ILE A 104 6.12 -19.98 -4.44
CA ILE A 104 5.99 -18.57 -4.04
C ILE A 104 6.87 -17.68 -4.92
N ARG A 105 8.11 -18.07 -5.18
CA ARG A 105 9.04 -17.31 -6.04
C ARG A 105 8.54 -17.26 -7.49
N SER A 106 8.05 -18.36 -8.02
CA SER A 106 7.45 -18.42 -9.35
C SER A 106 6.23 -17.50 -9.46
N ALA A 107 5.38 -17.45 -8.43
CA ALA A 107 4.25 -16.54 -8.36
C ALA A 107 4.68 -15.06 -8.31
N ILE A 108 5.75 -14.75 -7.57
CA ILE A 108 6.36 -13.42 -7.53
C ILE A 108 6.89 -13.02 -8.92
N ASP A 109 7.59 -13.92 -9.59
CA ASP A 109 8.14 -13.68 -10.93
C ASP A 109 7.03 -13.51 -11.97
N GLY A 110 5.94 -14.27 -11.87
CA GLY A 110 4.75 -14.10 -12.71
C GLY A 110 4.10 -12.71 -12.59
N GLN A 111 4.33 -12.00 -11.47
CA GLN A 111 3.75 -10.69 -11.17
C GLN A 111 4.77 -9.53 -11.26
N LEU A 112 5.91 -9.74 -11.93
CA LEU A 112 7.00 -8.78 -12.09
C LEU A 112 6.56 -7.37 -12.57
N TYR A 113 5.48 -7.28 -13.35
CA TYR A 113 4.93 -6.01 -13.89
C TYR A 113 3.83 -5.37 -13.02
N MET A 114 3.36 -6.06 -11.98
CA MET A 114 2.26 -5.63 -11.10
C MET A 114 2.63 -5.78 -9.62
N ARG A 115 3.87 -5.45 -9.27
CA ARG A 115 4.42 -5.57 -7.91
C ARG A 115 3.69 -4.75 -6.85
N TYR A 116 3.01 -3.68 -7.29
CA TYR A 116 2.20 -2.81 -6.42
C TYR A 116 0.84 -3.41 -6.03
N LEU A 117 0.45 -4.55 -6.63
CA LEU A 117 -0.77 -5.26 -6.28
C LEU A 117 -0.47 -6.42 -5.31
N PRO A 118 -1.37 -6.72 -4.36
CA PRO A 118 -1.20 -7.84 -3.45
C PRO A 118 -1.23 -9.18 -4.23
N LEU A 119 -0.14 -9.95 -4.18
CA LEU A 119 -0.07 -11.32 -4.67
C LEU A 119 -0.77 -12.24 -3.66
N ARG A 120 -1.89 -12.84 -4.06
CA ARG A 120 -2.62 -13.78 -3.21
C ARG A 120 -1.91 -15.14 -3.20
N LEU A 121 -1.49 -15.60 -2.02
CA LEU A 121 -0.74 -16.85 -1.86
C LEU A 121 -1.67 -18.02 -1.51
N LYS A 122 -2.53 -17.84 -0.50
CA LYS A 122 -3.46 -18.88 -0.05
C LYS A 122 -4.77 -18.26 0.41
N SER A 123 -5.86 -18.93 0.05
CA SER A 123 -7.22 -18.60 0.50
C SER A 123 -7.71 -19.65 1.50
N ASP A 124 -8.66 -19.29 2.37
CA ASP A 124 -9.27 -20.19 3.36
C ASP A 124 -8.26 -20.75 4.38
N ILE A 125 -7.42 -19.85 4.93
CA ILE A 125 -6.44 -20.20 5.96
C ILE A 125 -7.07 -20.47 7.32
N THR A 126 -6.48 -21.40 8.07
CA THR A 126 -6.96 -21.80 9.40
C THR A 126 -6.67 -20.73 10.46
N PRO A 127 -7.44 -20.68 11.56
CA PRO A 127 -7.18 -19.76 12.68
C PRO A 127 -5.77 -19.87 13.27
N GLU A 128 -5.18 -21.07 13.23
CA GLU A 128 -3.82 -21.35 13.70
C GLU A 128 -2.76 -20.60 12.86
N VAL A 129 -2.91 -20.65 11.54
CA VAL A 129 -2.07 -19.90 10.59
C VAL A 129 -2.20 -18.39 10.81
N ILE A 130 -3.44 -17.91 11.01
CA ILE A 130 -3.71 -16.50 11.29
C ILE A 130 -3.00 -16.05 12.55
N ALA A 131 -3.07 -16.84 13.63
CA ALA A 131 -2.39 -16.53 14.89
C ALA A 131 -0.87 -16.44 14.71
N ARG A 132 -0.25 -17.41 14.01
CA ARG A 132 1.20 -17.41 13.74
C ARG A 132 1.66 -16.18 12.94
N ILE A 133 0.88 -15.78 11.94
CA ILE A 133 1.17 -14.58 11.14
C ILE A 133 0.99 -13.33 11.98
N ALA A 134 -0.08 -13.26 12.79
CA ALA A 134 -0.37 -12.10 13.64
C ALA A 134 0.71 -11.87 14.71
N GLU A 135 1.26 -12.93 15.32
CA GLU A 135 2.35 -12.86 16.30
C GLU A 135 3.64 -12.29 15.69
N ASN A 136 3.93 -12.63 14.43
CA ASN A 136 5.15 -12.22 13.73
C ASN A 136 4.96 -11.02 12.80
N ARG A 137 3.80 -10.34 12.87
CA ARG A 137 3.44 -9.25 11.96
C ARG A 137 4.49 -8.13 11.87
N TRP A 138 5.23 -7.90 12.94
CA TRP A 138 6.30 -6.90 12.98
C TRP A 138 7.54 -7.27 12.14
N LYS A 139 7.78 -8.57 11.89
CA LYS A 139 8.85 -9.09 11.02
C LYS A 139 8.39 -9.22 9.56
N LEU A 140 7.12 -9.59 9.36
CA LEU A 140 6.55 -9.94 8.07
C LEU A 140 6.16 -8.69 7.27
N LYS A 141 7.15 -8.03 6.66
CA LYS A 141 6.91 -6.86 5.81
C LYS A 141 6.16 -7.26 4.55
N GLY A 142 5.14 -6.46 4.19
CA GLY A 142 4.36 -6.68 2.96
C GLY A 142 3.32 -7.80 3.04
N VAL A 143 3.22 -8.52 4.17
CA VAL A 143 2.19 -9.56 4.37
C VAL A 143 0.89 -8.93 4.85
N ASN A 144 -0.18 -9.13 4.09
CA ASN A 144 -1.52 -8.67 4.40
C ASN A 144 -2.49 -9.84 4.58
N LEU A 145 -3.27 -9.76 5.65
CA LEU A 145 -4.40 -10.66 5.93
C LEU A 145 -5.69 -9.95 5.50
N GLU A 146 -6.29 -10.42 4.42
CA GLU A 146 -7.59 -9.94 3.95
C GLU A 146 -8.69 -10.86 4.46
N VAL A 147 -9.80 -10.26 4.92
CA VAL A 147 -11.02 -11.00 5.30
C VAL A 147 -12.02 -10.82 4.18
N HIS A 148 -12.43 -11.93 3.59
CA HIS A 148 -13.51 -11.98 2.62
C HIS A 148 -14.74 -12.63 3.29
N PRO A 149 -15.91 -11.99 3.27
CA PRO A 149 -17.17 -12.59 3.71
C PRO A 149 -17.75 -13.50 2.61
#